data_AF-A0A518GAT4-F1
#
_entry.id   AF-A0A518GAT4-F1
#
_cell.length_a   1.000
_cell.length_b   1.000
_cell.length_c   1.000
_cell.angle_alpha   90.00
_cell.angle_beta   90.00
_cell.angle_gamma   90.00
#
_symmetry.space_group_name_H-M   'P 1'
#
loop_
_entity.id
_entity.type
_entity.pdbx_description
1 polymer ?
#
loop_
_entity_poly.entity_id
_entity_poly.type
_entity_poly.pdbx_seq_one_letter_code
_entity_poly.pdbx_strand_id
1 'polypeptide(L)'
;MTDVFPKQGTGYFQWNAGAWFGGLLGGTAYLGVGGVVFLLQDSFLGMAWLLCFAIASSSGVFLWRFRHVFAPYPAMQALIFVCGVCGATAMSAAYFLAPESSDVVQLTPAGSFLFLMVFPILMVWFQLLEIGSRQRANKE
;
A
#
# COMPACT_ATOMS: atom_id res chain seq x y z
N MET A 1 32.00 3.84 -7.47
CA MET A 1 30.66 3.78 -6.86
C MET A 1 30.15 5.22 -6.92
N THR A 2 29.32 5.57 -7.90
CA THR A 2 28.77 6.93 -7.98
C THR A 2 27.72 7.07 -6.90
N ASP A 3 27.89 8.03 -5.99
CA ASP A 3 26.89 8.35 -4.99
C ASP A 3 25.63 8.87 -5.70
N VAL A 4 24.68 7.97 -5.93
CA VAL A 4 23.40 8.33 -6.52
C VAL A 4 22.54 8.91 -5.41
N PHE A 5 22.55 10.23 -5.30
CA PHE A 5 21.71 10.94 -4.34
C PHE A 5 20.21 10.72 -4.67
N PRO A 6 19.37 10.51 -3.65
CA PRO A 6 17.93 10.40 -3.85
C PRO A 6 17.37 11.70 -4.41
N LYS A 7 16.41 11.60 -5.34
CA LYS A 7 15.77 12.77 -5.93
C LYS A 7 14.97 13.48 -4.85
N GLN A 8 15.34 14.71 -4.52
CA GLN A 8 14.62 15.50 -3.53
C GLN A 8 13.19 15.77 -4.00
N GLY A 9 12.25 15.74 -3.06
CA GLY A 9 10.87 16.12 -3.32
C GLY A 9 10.64 17.60 -3.07
N THR A 10 9.46 18.06 -3.46
CA THR A 10 8.97 19.41 -3.19
C THR A 10 8.32 19.47 -1.81
N GLY A 11 8.70 20.45 -1.00
CA GLY A 11 8.08 20.72 0.30
C GLY A 11 8.20 19.56 1.30
N TYR A 12 7.05 19.12 1.84
CA TYR A 12 6.96 18.14 2.93
C TYR A 12 7.31 16.70 2.54
N PHE A 13 7.22 16.35 1.25
CA PHE A 13 7.46 14.98 0.81
C PHE A 13 8.95 14.78 0.51
N GLN A 14 9.65 14.14 1.44
CA GLN A 14 11.04 13.75 1.29
C GLN A 14 11.21 12.23 1.42
N TRP A 15 12.24 11.69 0.78
CA TRP A 15 12.60 10.29 0.97
C TRP A 15 13.07 10.06 2.41
N ASN A 16 12.30 9.27 3.15
CA ASN A 16 12.65 8.83 4.50
C ASN A 16 12.50 7.31 4.58
N ALA A 17 13.60 6.60 4.90
CA ALA A 17 13.61 5.15 4.92
C ALA A 17 12.65 4.57 5.95
N GLY A 18 12.64 5.11 7.18
CA GLY A 18 11.76 4.64 8.25
C GLY A 18 10.29 4.80 7.90
N ALA A 19 9.91 5.98 7.40
CA ALA A 19 8.53 6.24 6.96
C ALA A 19 8.13 5.36 5.76
N TRP A 20 9.04 5.16 4.80
CA TRP A 20 8.78 4.35 3.61
C TRP A 20 8.56 2.88 3.96
N PHE A 21 9.52 2.26 4.66
CA PHE A 21 9.42 0.85 5.02
C PHE A 21 8.37 0.59 6.11
N GLY A 22 8.17 1.53 7.04
CA GLY A 22 7.08 1.47 8.00
C GLY A 22 5.71 1.52 7.32
N GLY A 23 5.53 2.43 6.36
CA GLY A 23 4.31 2.51 5.54
C GLY A 23 4.11 1.28 4.66
N LEU A 24 5.18 0.75 4.07
CA LEU A 24 5.14 -0.50 3.30
C LEU A 24 4.69 -1.66 4.18
N LEU A 25 5.33 -1.85 5.33
CA LEU A 25 4.99 -2.90 6.28
C LEU A 25 3.55 -2.75 6.78
N GLY A 26 3.13 -1.55 7.19
CA GLY A 26 1.77 -1.28 7.63
C GLY A 26 0.73 -1.53 6.53
N GLY A 27 1.05 -1.19 5.28
CA GLY A 27 0.18 -1.34 4.12
C GLY A 27 0.13 -2.75 3.52
N THR A 28 1.04 -3.65 3.89
CA THR A 28 1.08 -5.02 3.32
C THR A 28 1.06 -6.14 4.36
N ALA A 29 1.35 -5.88 5.63
CA ALA A 29 1.43 -6.93 6.67
C ALA A 29 0.14 -7.76 6.76
N TYR A 30 -1.03 -7.11 6.67
CA TYR A 30 -2.31 -7.81 6.72
C TYR A 30 -2.50 -8.78 5.54
N LEU A 31 -1.97 -8.47 4.35
CA LEU A 31 -2.01 -9.37 3.19
C LEU A 31 -1.14 -10.61 3.43
N GLY A 32 0.05 -10.42 4.01
CA GLY A 32 0.95 -11.52 4.34
C GLY A 32 0.36 -12.42 5.42
N VAL A 33 -0.08 -11.85 6.54
CA VAL A 33 -0.70 -12.60 7.64
C VAL A 33 -1.97 -13.30 7.17
N GLY A 34 -2.86 -12.60 6.50
CA GLY A 34 -4.10 -13.19 5.98
C GLY A 34 -3.83 -14.29 4.95
N GLY A 35 -2.84 -14.12 4.07
CA GLY A 35 -2.46 -15.15 3.11
C GLY A 35 -1.96 -16.43 3.77
N VAL A 36 -1.13 -16.34 4.82
CA VAL A 36 -0.69 -17.51 5.59
C VAL A 36 -1.87 -18.18 6.29
N VAL A 37 -2.77 -17.41 6.90
CA VAL A 37 -3.97 -17.95 7.56
C VAL A 37 -4.88 -18.67 6.56
N PHE A 38 -5.17 -18.05 5.42
CA PHE A 38 -6.02 -18.66 4.40
C PHE A 38 -5.38 -19.89 3.76
N LEU A 39 -4.06 -19.94 3.62
CA LEU A 39 -3.37 -21.09 3.05
C LEU A 39 -3.53 -22.37 3.88
N LEU A 40 -3.85 -22.25 5.17
CA LEU A 40 -4.18 -23.39 6.05
C LEU A 40 -5.59 -23.96 5.81
N GLN A 41 -6.47 -23.19 5.16
CA GLN A 41 -7.87 -23.54 4.92
C GLN A 41 -8.14 -23.84 3.45
N ASP A 42 -7.65 -22.97 2.57
CA ASP A 42 -7.77 -23.05 1.12
C ASP A 42 -6.48 -22.53 0.47
N SER A 43 -5.75 -23.45 -0.17
CA SER A 43 -4.47 -23.13 -0.81
C SER A 43 -4.61 -22.07 -1.91
N PHE A 44 -5.71 -22.05 -2.65
CA PHE A 44 -5.92 -21.12 -3.75
C PHE A 44 -6.16 -19.70 -3.23
N LEU A 45 -7.04 -19.55 -2.24
CA LEU A 45 -7.30 -18.27 -1.58
C LEU A 45 -6.04 -17.74 -0.88
N GLY A 46 -5.32 -18.60 -0.17
CA GLY A 46 -4.05 -18.24 0.47
C GLY A 46 -3.01 -17.77 -0.55
N MET A 47 -2.86 -18.48 -1.68
CA MET A 47 -1.96 -18.07 -2.77
C MET A 47 -2.36 -16.73 -3.37
N ALA A 48 -3.65 -16.44 -3.57
CA ALA A 48 -4.10 -15.15 -4.08
C ALA A 48 -3.71 -13.98 -3.17
N TRP A 49 -3.85 -14.15 -1.85
CA TRP A 49 -3.43 -13.16 -0.86
C TRP A 49 -1.91 -12.98 -0.81
N LEU A 50 -1.15 -14.07 -0.83
CA LEU A 50 0.31 -14.03 -0.85
C LEU A 50 0.86 -13.41 -2.15
N LEU A 51 0.19 -13.62 -3.28
CA LEU A 51 0.51 -12.97 -4.53
C LEU A 51 0.29 -11.46 -4.44
N CYS A 52 -0.84 -11.02 -3.87
CA CYS A 52 -1.11 -9.60 -3.61
C CYS A 52 -0.06 -8.97 -2.67
N PHE A 53 0.31 -9.68 -1.60
CA PHE A 53 1.39 -9.28 -0.70
C PHE A 53 2.73 -9.12 -1.44
N ALA A 54 3.09 -10.10 -2.28
CA ALA A 54 4.32 -10.09 -3.05
C ALA A 54 4.36 -8.93 -4.06
N ILE A 55 3.26 -8.66 -4.77
CA ILE A 55 3.16 -7.55 -5.73
C ILE A 55 3.32 -6.20 -5.01
N ALA A 56 2.58 -5.98 -3.92
CA ALA A 56 2.64 -4.71 -3.19
C ALA A 56 4.02 -4.48 -2.55
N SER A 57 4.59 -5.53 -1.92
CA SER A 57 5.91 -5.47 -1.30
C SER A 57 7.02 -5.23 -2.34
N SER A 58 6.98 -5.97 -3.46
CA SER A 58 7.95 -5.81 -4.54
C SER A 58 7.88 -4.42 -5.18
N SER A 59 6.68 -3.88 -5.34
CA SER A 59 6.48 -2.51 -5.85
C SER A 59 7.09 -1.47 -4.92
N GLY A 60 6.90 -1.61 -3.60
CA GLY A 60 7.51 -0.72 -2.60
C GLY A 60 9.04 -0.78 -2.59
N VAL A 61 9.62 -1.97 -2.71
CA VAL A 61 11.07 -2.16 -2.80
C VAL A 61 11.62 -1.63 -4.13
N PHE A 62 10.91 -1.84 -5.23
CA PHE A 62 11.26 -1.34 -6.56
C PHE A 62 11.31 0.19 -6.55
N LEU A 63 10.25 0.86 -6.12
CA LEU A 63 10.19 2.32 -6.04
C LEU A 63 11.30 2.89 -5.15
N TRP A 64 11.62 2.21 -4.04
CA TRP A 64 12.75 2.58 -3.18
C TRP A 64 14.11 2.44 -3.87
N ARG A 65 14.32 1.35 -4.63
CA ARG A 65 15.57 1.11 -5.36
C ARG A 65 15.80 2.18 -6.43
N PHE A 66 14.72 2.66 -7.05
CA PHE A 66 14.70 3.71 -8.07
C PHE A 66 14.36 5.10 -7.52
N ARG A 67 14.56 5.34 -6.21
CA ARG A 67 14.34 6.65 -5.56
C ARG A 67 15.14 7.82 -6.12
N HIS A 68 16.14 7.54 -6.95
CA HIS A 68 16.92 8.54 -7.67
C HIS A 68 16.25 9.00 -8.97
N VAL A 69 15.37 8.18 -9.54
CA VAL A 69 14.60 8.50 -10.76
C VAL A 69 13.26 9.14 -10.38
N PHE A 70 12.58 8.53 -9.41
CA PHE A 70 11.23 8.93 -9.02
C PHE A 70 11.22 10.03 -7.96
N ALA A 71 10.31 11.00 -8.13
CA ALA A 71 10.02 11.96 -7.07
C ALA A 71 9.24 11.25 -5.94
N PRO A 72 9.45 11.64 -4.67
CA PRO A 72 8.87 10.94 -3.52
C PRO A 72 7.34 11.00 -3.51
N TYR A 73 6.73 12.12 -3.87
CA TYR A 73 5.28 12.28 -3.90
C TYR A 73 4.56 11.28 -4.84
N PRO A 74 4.85 11.25 -6.16
CA PRO A 74 4.20 10.29 -7.05
C PRO A 74 4.54 8.84 -6.70
N ALA A 75 5.73 8.57 -6.14
CA ALA A 75 6.08 7.23 -5.66
C ALA A 75 5.20 6.80 -4.47
N MET A 76 4.94 7.69 -3.51
CA MET A 76 4.03 7.40 -2.38
C MET A 76 2.60 7.16 -2.88
N GLN A 77 2.09 7.99 -3.79
CA GLN A 77 0.76 7.81 -4.37
C GLN A 77 0.64 6.47 -5.10
N ALA A 78 1.65 6.10 -5.91
CA ALA A 78 1.70 4.82 -6.59
C ALA A 78 1.70 3.64 -5.60
N LEU A 79 2.48 3.73 -4.52
CA LEU A 79 2.52 2.68 -3.50
C LEU A 79 1.17 2.52 -2.79
N ILE A 80 0.55 3.63 -2.35
CA ILE A 80 -0.76 3.62 -1.69
C ILE A 80 -1.82 3.03 -2.63
N PHE A 81 -1.78 3.40 -3.91
CA PHE A 81 -2.68 2.86 -4.93
C PHE A 81 -2.49 1.35 -5.11
N VAL A 82 -1.25 0.88 -5.25
CA VAL A 82 -0.96 -0.56 -5.38
C VAL A 82 -1.42 -1.33 -4.14
N CYS A 83 -1.15 -0.83 -2.93
CA CYS A 83 -1.63 -1.46 -1.69
C CYS A 83 -3.17 -1.50 -1.64
N GLY A 84 -3.84 -0.41 -2.03
CA GLY A 84 -5.31 -0.36 -2.07
C GLY A 84 -5.92 -1.34 -3.07
N VAL A 85 -5.36 -1.42 -4.28
CA VAL A 85 -5.79 -2.37 -5.32
C VAL A 85 -5.54 -3.81 -4.88
N CYS A 86 -4.34 -4.14 -4.40
CA CYS A 86 -4.01 -5.48 -3.89
C CYS A 86 -4.90 -5.86 -2.70
N GLY A 87 -5.16 -4.90 -1.80
CA GLY A 87 -6.10 -5.05 -0.70
C GLY A 87 -7.52 -5.36 -1.14
N ALA A 88 -8.04 -4.58 -2.10
CA ALA A 88 -9.36 -4.79 -2.66
C ALA A 88 -9.47 -6.15 -3.35
N THR A 89 -8.48 -6.52 -4.18
CA THR A 89 -8.44 -7.82 -4.86
C THR A 89 -8.41 -8.98 -3.86
N ALA A 90 -7.58 -8.90 -2.83
CA ALA A 90 -7.50 -9.94 -1.80
C ALA A 90 -8.83 -10.07 -1.02
N MET A 91 -9.45 -8.95 -0.64
CA MET A 91 -10.73 -8.96 0.06
C MET A 91 -11.88 -9.47 -0.84
N SER A 92 -11.89 -9.11 -2.12
CA SER A 92 -12.83 -9.67 -3.09
C SER A 92 -12.63 -11.18 -3.27
N ALA A 93 -11.40 -11.65 -3.36
CA ALA A 93 -11.10 -13.07 -3.43
C ALA A 93 -11.63 -13.81 -2.19
N ALA A 94 -11.41 -13.25 -0.99
CA ALA A 94 -11.99 -13.82 0.23
C ALA A 94 -13.52 -13.81 0.19
N TYR A 95 -14.14 -12.73 -0.26
CA TYR A 95 -15.61 -12.65 -0.33
C TYR A 95 -16.24 -13.67 -1.30
N PHE A 96 -15.65 -13.88 -2.47
CA PHE A 96 -16.22 -14.74 -3.51
C PHE A 96 -15.79 -16.21 -3.42
N LEU A 97 -14.63 -16.50 -2.79
CA LEU A 97 -14.04 -17.83 -2.77
C LEU A 97 -14.01 -18.47 -1.38
N ALA A 98 -14.28 -17.71 -0.29
CA ALA A 98 -14.28 -18.29 1.04
C ALA A 98 -15.40 -19.33 1.21
N PRO A 99 -15.11 -20.53 1.74
CA PRO A 99 -16.12 -21.50 2.12
C PRO A 99 -17.07 -20.93 3.18
N GLU A 100 -18.37 -21.24 3.10
CA GLU A 100 -19.38 -20.81 4.09
C GLU A 100 -19.03 -21.18 5.55
N SER A 101 -18.13 -22.14 5.75
CA SER A 101 -17.67 -22.62 7.07
C SER A 101 -16.53 -21.81 7.68
N SER A 102 -16.04 -20.75 7.02
CA SER A 102 -14.91 -19.97 7.52
C SER A 102 -15.34 -18.86 8.48
N ASP A 103 -15.40 -19.19 9.78
CA ASP A 103 -15.64 -18.22 10.87
C ASP A 103 -14.66 -17.03 10.91
N VAL A 104 -13.52 -17.17 10.22
CA VAL A 104 -12.48 -16.14 10.06
C VAL A 104 -12.99 -14.90 9.28
N VAL A 105 -14.07 -15.03 8.50
CA VAL A 105 -14.67 -13.95 7.70
C VAL A 105 -16.04 -13.53 8.24
N GLN A 106 -16.29 -13.63 9.55
CA GLN A 106 -17.49 -13.03 10.16
C GLN A 106 -17.35 -11.52 10.44
N LEU A 107 -16.26 -10.87 10.02
CA LEU A 107 -16.26 -9.42 9.87
C LEU A 107 -17.27 -9.08 8.76
N THR A 108 -18.39 -8.46 9.15
CA THR A 108 -19.41 -7.97 8.21
C THR A 108 -18.74 -7.39 6.96
N PRO A 109 -19.14 -7.80 5.74
CA PRO A 109 -18.47 -7.36 4.51
C PRO A 109 -18.24 -5.84 4.47
N ALA A 110 -19.24 -5.07 4.94
CA ALA A 110 -19.16 -3.62 5.08
C ALA A 110 -17.96 -3.15 5.93
N GLY A 111 -17.67 -3.80 7.05
CA GLY A 111 -16.53 -3.49 7.93
C GLY A 111 -15.19 -3.75 7.27
N SER A 112 -15.05 -4.85 6.54
CA SER A 112 -13.80 -5.22 5.85
C SER A 112 -13.49 -4.25 4.70
N PHE A 113 -14.49 -3.83 3.93
CA PHE A 113 -14.31 -2.83 2.86
C PHE A 113 -14.10 -1.41 3.39
N LEU A 114 -14.63 -1.06 4.58
CA LEU A 114 -14.37 0.23 5.22
C LEU A 114 -12.88 0.44 5.52
N PHE A 115 -12.13 -0.61 5.88
CA PHE A 115 -10.69 -0.50 6.07
C PHE A 115 -9.96 -0.08 4.79
N LEU A 116 -10.45 -0.48 3.62
CA LEU A 116 -9.86 -0.10 2.34
C LEU A 116 -10.06 1.39 2.02
N MET A 117 -11.00 2.08 2.67
CA MET A 117 -11.18 3.53 2.52
C MET A 117 -9.98 4.31 3.08
N VAL A 118 -9.14 3.71 3.91
CA VAL A 118 -7.91 4.36 4.38
C VAL A 118 -7.00 4.76 3.22
N PHE A 119 -6.91 3.94 2.16
CA PHE A 119 -6.05 4.20 1.01
C PHE A 119 -6.48 5.45 0.22
N PRO A 120 -7.72 5.56 -0.30
CA PRO A 120 -8.16 6.77 -1.00
C PRO A 120 -8.18 8.00 -0.09
N ILE A 121 -8.51 7.86 1.20
CA ILE A 121 -8.45 8.96 2.15
C ILE A 121 -7.01 9.48 2.26
N LEU A 122 -6.02 8.59 2.41
CA LEU A 122 -4.61 8.96 2.44
C LEU A 122 -4.14 9.59 1.13
N MET A 123 -4.57 9.07 -0.03
CA MET A 123 -4.25 9.65 -1.34
C MET A 123 -4.73 11.09 -1.45
N VAL A 124 -6.00 11.33 -1.09
CA VAL A 124 -6.61 12.68 -1.09
C VAL A 124 -5.91 13.58 -0.09
N TRP A 125 -5.67 13.10 1.13
CA TRP A 125 -4.98 13.87 2.16
C TRP A 125 -3.57 14.30 1.70
N PHE A 126 -2.81 13.38 1.10
CA PHE A 126 -1.47 13.69 0.57
C PHE A 126 -1.51 14.64 -0.62
N GLN A 127 -2.53 14.55 -1.47
CA GLN A 127 -2.75 15.51 -2.55
C GLN A 127 -3.03 16.92 -2.01
N LEU A 128 -3.83 17.05 -0.93
CA LEU A 128 -4.08 18.33 -0.28
C LEU A 128 -2.81 18.93 0.33
N LEU A 129 -1.99 18.09 1.00
CA LEU A 129 -0.69 18.52 1.54
C LEU A 129 0.26 19.00 0.45
N GLU A 130 0.28 18.32 -0.70
CA GLU A 130 1.12 18.71 -1.85
C GLU A 130 0.65 20.02 -2.49
N ILE A 131 -0.65 20.22 -2.64
CA ILE A 131 -1.19 21.50 -3.12
C ILE A 131 -0.82 22.64 -2.16
N GLY A 132 -0.97 22.41 -0.85
CA GLY A 132 -0.62 23.39 0.17
C GLY A 132 0.88 23.72 0.22
N SER A 133 1.75 22.75 -0.04
CA SER A 133 3.21 22.95 -0.06
C SER A 133 3.64 23.86 -1.22
N ARG A 134 3.08 23.64 -2.42
CA ARG A 134 3.36 24.45 -3.62
C ARG A 134 2.90 25.90 -3.48
N GLN A 135 1.75 26.12 -2.85
CA GLN A 135 1.23 27.47 -2.63
C GLN A 135 2.10 28.29 -1.67
N ARG A 136 2.78 27.65 -0.71
CA ARG A 136 3.72 28.34 0.19
C ARG A 136 5.00 28.71 -0.53
N ALA A 137 5.55 27.79 -1.33
CA ALA A 137 6.76 28.05 -2.11
C ALA A 137 6.61 29.19 -3.13
N ASN A 138 5.40 29.42 -3.67
CA ASN A 138 5.14 30.53 -4.60
C ASN A 138 4.97 31.90 -3.94
N LYS A 139 4.88 31.97 -2.60
CA LYS A 139 4.71 33.22 -1.85
C LYS A 139 6.03 33.77 -1.30
N GLU A 140 7.08 32.96 -1.31
CA GLU A 140 8.46 33.31 -0.93
C GLU A 140 9.25 33.75 -2.17
#